data_AF-A0A2S8W8Q2-F1
#
_entry.id   AF-A0A2S8W8Q2-F1
#
_cell.length_a   1.000
_cell.length_b   1.000
_cell.length_c   1.000
_cell.angle_alpha   90.00
_cell.angle_beta   90.00
_cell.angle_gamma   90.00
#
_symmetry.space_group_name_H-M   'P 1'
#
loop_
_entity.id
_entity.type
_entity.pdbx_description
1 polymer ?
#
loop_
_entity_poly.entity_id
_entity_poly.type
_entity_poly.pdbx_seq_one_letter_code
_entity_poly.pdbx_strand_id
1 'polypeptide(L)'
;MTDQTQAQAPMSADEKFGRELVARTTFEQEAVWLPSLAVHHVNAGQPVIDGKTFTECLIEGPAVMAVMDGTTFDTCNMGVAENPKTLLLDPRGDMIAGVVGMANCRFVRCRFVQVAFTGKREMLDDIENGLLAARGKAVQA
;
A
#
# COMPACT_ATOMS: atom_id res chain seq x y z
N MET A 1 15.38 40.47 -29.64
CA MET A 1 15.36 39.01 -29.38
C MET A 1 14.30 38.81 -28.31
N THR A 2 13.15 38.24 -28.67
CA THR A 2 11.94 38.23 -27.83
C THR A 2 12.13 37.34 -26.62
N ASP A 3 11.99 37.95 -25.45
CA ASP A 3 11.82 37.32 -24.14
C ASP A 3 10.47 36.59 -24.13
N GLN A 4 10.49 35.27 -24.34
CA GLN A 4 9.32 34.43 -24.16
C GLN A 4 9.36 33.89 -22.73
N THR A 5 8.87 34.68 -21.79
CA THR A 5 8.40 34.19 -20.50
C THR A 5 7.22 33.27 -20.77
N GLN A 6 7.49 31.99 -20.98
CA GLN A 6 6.45 30.97 -21.05
C GLN A 6 5.77 30.92 -19.68
N ALA A 7 4.63 31.59 -19.56
CA ALA A 7 3.73 31.37 -18.44
C ALA A 7 3.34 29.89 -18.48
N GLN A 8 3.81 29.12 -17.51
CA GLN A 8 3.44 27.71 -17.35
C GLN A 8 1.92 27.63 -17.28
N ALA A 9 1.32 26.81 -18.14
CA ALA A 9 -0.12 26.56 -18.10
C ALA A 9 -0.52 26.14 -16.68
N PRO A 10 -1.69 26.59 -16.17
CA PRO A 10 -2.14 26.19 -14.84
C PRO A 10 -2.24 24.66 -14.78
N MET A 11 -1.67 24.10 -13.72
CA MET A 11 -1.63 22.67 -13.44
C MET A 11 -3.05 22.07 -13.46
N SER A 12 -3.21 20.89 -14.03
CA SER A 12 -4.51 20.21 -14.04
C SER A 12 -4.94 19.80 -12.63
N ALA A 13 -6.24 19.59 -12.43
CA ALA A 13 -6.78 19.15 -11.14
C ALA A 13 -6.18 17.82 -10.68
N ASP A 14 -5.96 16.89 -11.62
CA ASP A 14 -5.39 15.57 -11.35
C ASP A 14 -3.92 15.64 -10.94
N GLU A 15 -3.14 16.52 -11.58
CA GLU A 15 -1.75 16.76 -11.20
C GLU A 15 -1.64 17.40 -9.81
N LYS A 16 -2.54 18.35 -9.49
CA LYS A 16 -2.60 18.95 -8.16
C LYS A 16 -2.95 17.92 -7.11
N PHE A 17 -4.00 17.13 -7.33
CA PHE A 17 -4.41 16.05 -6.45
C PHE A 17 -3.29 15.04 -6.23
N GLY A 18 -2.62 14.60 -7.30
CA GLY A 18 -1.51 13.65 -7.22
C GLY A 18 -0.35 14.16 -6.37
N ARG A 19 0.02 15.44 -6.53
CA ARG A 19 1.09 16.05 -5.71
C ARG A 19 0.72 16.13 -4.23
N GLU A 20 -0.51 16.52 -3.92
CA GLU A 20 -1.02 16.58 -2.55
C GLU A 20 -1.04 15.18 -1.92
N LEU A 21 -1.53 14.17 -2.65
CA LEU A 21 -1.57 12.78 -2.21
C LEU A 21 -0.17 12.20 -1.93
N VAL A 22 0.79 12.47 -2.82
CA VAL A 22 2.18 12.02 -2.65
C VAL A 22 2.85 12.70 -1.46
N ALA A 23 2.61 13.99 -1.24
CA ALA A 23 3.18 14.74 -0.12
C ALA A 23 2.59 14.31 1.25
N ARG A 24 1.37 13.77 1.26
CA ARG A 24 0.70 13.35 2.50
C ARG A 24 1.43 12.19 3.18
N THR A 25 1.70 12.32 4.47
CA THR A 25 2.36 11.28 5.28
C THR A 25 1.40 10.54 6.21
N THR A 26 0.19 11.05 6.43
CA THR A 26 -0.81 10.50 7.35
C THR A 26 -2.16 10.32 6.68
N PHE A 27 -2.78 9.17 6.91
CA PHE A 27 -4.06 8.75 6.35
C PHE A 27 -4.90 8.25 7.52
N GLU A 28 -6.11 8.78 7.71
CA GLU A 28 -6.93 8.48 8.88
C GLU A 28 -8.38 8.26 8.47
N GLN A 29 -8.95 7.13 8.90
CA GLN A 29 -10.38 6.83 8.79
C GLN A 29 -10.97 6.99 7.38
N GLU A 30 -10.16 6.68 6.37
CA GLU A 30 -10.52 6.83 4.96
C GLU A 30 -10.25 5.55 4.16
N ALA A 31 -10.88 5.48 2.99
CA ALA A 31 -10.56 4.47 2.00
C ALA A 31 -9.34 4.91 1.17
N VAL A 32 -8.37 4.01 1.03
CA VAL A 32 -7.13 4.23 0.29
C VAL A 32 -7.07 3.23 -0.84
N TRP A 33 -7.34 3.72 -2.06
CA TRP A 33 -7.21 2.91 -3.26
C TRP A 33 -5.74 2.77 -3.66
N LEU A 34 -5.17 1.61 -3.38
CA LEU A 34 -3.73 1.35 -3.47
C LEU A 34 -3.17 1.51 -4.90
N PRO A 35 -3.87 1.10 -5.98
CA PRO A 35 -3.44 1.37 -7.36
C PRO A 35 -3.29 2.86 -7.69
N SER A 36 -4.25 3.71 -7.28
CA SER A 36 -4.14 5.16 -7.51
C SER A 36 -2.98 5.75 -6.72
N LEU A 37 -2.84 5.37 -5.45
CA LEU A 37 -1.72 5.82 -4.62
C LEU A 37 -0.38 5.48 -5.27
N ALA A 38 -0.23 4.25 -5.77
CA ALA A 38 0.99 3.79 -6.46
C ALA A 38 1.25 4.57 -7.75
N VAL A 39 0.24 4.74 -8.61
CA VAL A 39 0.39 5.48 -9.89
C VAL A 39 0.83 6.93 -9.65
N HIS A 40 0.26 7.60 -8.65
CA HIS A 40 0.67 8.98 -8.34
C HIS A 40 2.11 9.07 -7.83
N HIS A 41 2.57 8.09 -7.04
CA HIS A 41 3.97 8.04 -6.60
C HIS A 41 4.92 7.77 -7.77
N VAL A 42 4.58 6.82 -8.65
CA VAL A 42 5.36 6.54 -9.86
C VAL A 42 5.46 7.77 -10.76
N ASN A 43 4.35 8.49 -10.97
CA ASN A 43 4.33 9.73 -11.75
C ASN A 43 5.17 10.85 -11.10
N ALA A 44 5.37 10.80 -9.78
CA ALA A 44 6.25 11.71 -9.04
C ALA A 44 7.72 11.24 -8.99
N GLY A 45 8.08 10.14 -9.68
CA GLY A 45 9.43 9.58 -9.66
C GLY A 45 9.76 8.79 -8.38
N GLN A 46 8.74 8.41 -7.60
CA GLN A 46 8.87 7.63 -6.38
C GLN A 46 8.28 6.22 -6.61
N PRO A 47 9.08 5.22 -7.01
CA PRO A 47 8.55 3.89 -7.34
C PRO A 47 8.09 3.09 -6.11
N VAL A 48 8.41 3.55 -4.91
CA VAL A 48 8.05 2.95 -3.63
C VAL A 48 7.32 4.01 -2.79
N ILE A 49 6.24 3.61 -2.13
CA ILE A 49 5.54 4.44 -1.16
C ILE A 49 6.30 4.33 0.16
N ASP A 50 6.81 5.46 0.63
CA ASP A 50 7.74 5.51 1.75
C ASP A 50 7.27 6.44 2.88
N GLY A 51 7.49 6.03 4.13
CA GLY A 51 7.34 6.89 5.31
C GLY A 51 5.91 7.34 5.61
N LYS A 52 4.89 6.54 5.25
CA LYS A 52 3.48 6.88 5.45
C LYS A 52 2.83 6.08 6.57
N THR A 53 1.95 6.74 7.33
CA THR A 53 1.15 6.11 8.38
C THR A 53 -0.32 6.10 7.99
N PHE A 54 -0.94 4.93 8.11
CA PHE A 54 -2.34 4.66 7.86
C PHE A 54 -3.00 4.19 9.16
N THR A 55 -4.04 4.88 9.60
CA THR A 55 -4.76 4.57 10.84
C THR A 55 -6.24 4.41 10.56
N GLU A 56 -6.79 3.24 10.92
CA GLU A 56 -8.20 2.92 10.73
C GLU A 56 -8.68 3.06 9.28
N CYS A 57 -7.76 2.87 8.33
CA CYS A 57 -8.06 2.96 6.91
C CYS A 57 -8.58 1.64 6.35
N LEU A 58 -9.38 1.75 5.29
CA LEU A 58 -9.66 0.64 4.38
C LEU A 58 -8.65 0.71 3.23
N ILE A 59 -7.76 -0.27 3.11
CA ILE A 59 -6.77 -0.37 2.04
C ILE A 59 -7.31 -1.27 0.93
N GLU A 60 -7.49 -0.73 -0.26
CA GLU A 60 -8.24 -1.36 -1.34
C GLU A 60 -7.37 -1.66 -2.56
N GLY A 61 -7.50 -2.89 -3.07
CA GLY A 61 -6.93 -3.33 -4.35
C GLY A 61 -7.81 -3.04 -5.57
N PRO A 62 -7.65 -3.80 -6.69
CA PRO A 62 -6.80 -4.99 -6.82
C PRO A 62 -5.31 -4.63 -6.81
N ALA A 63 -4.53 -5.27 -5.94
CA ALA A 63 -3.09 -5.03 -5.88
C ALA A 63 -2.34 -6.21 -5.23
N VAL A 64 -1.05 -6.31 -5.57
CA VAL A 64 -0.07 -7.07 -4.79
C VAL A 64 0.83 -6.06 -4.08
N MET A 65 0.82 -6.06 -2.75
CA MET A 65 1.65 -5.23 -1.91
C MET A 65 2.97 -5.93 -1.61
N ALA A 66 4.08 -5.35 -2.05
CA ALA A 66 5.41 -5.76 -1.62
C ALA A 66 5.75 -5.05 -0.31
N VAL A 67 5.75 -5.82 0.78
CA VAL A 67 6.07 -5.32 2.10
C VAL A 67 7.59 -5.32 2.25
N MET A 68 8.16 -4.12 2.43
CA MET A 68 9.61 -3.91 2.51
C MET A 68 10.03 -3.52 3.94
N ASP A 69 11.34 -3.38 4.15
CA ASP A 69 11.92 -3.05 5.45
C ASP A 69 11.31 -1.77 6.04
N GLY A 70 11.13 -1.77 7.36
CA GLY A 70 10.50 -0.68 8.11
C GLY A 70 8.98 -0.64 8.04
N THR A 71 8.33 -1.46 7.20
CA THR A 71 6.87 -1.51 7.15
C THR A 71 6.28 -2.43 8.23
N THR A 72 5.30 -1.92 8.98
CA THR A 72 4.71 -2.62 10.14
C THR A 72 3.18 -2.63 10.11
N PHE A 73 2.60 -3.69 10.67
CA PHE A 73 1.15 -3.87 10.81
C PHE A 73 0.79 -4.05 12.28
N ASP A 74 -0.06 -3.18 12.79
CA ASP A 74 -0.53 -3.18 14.16
C ASP A 74 -2.04 -3.37 14.17
N THR A 75 -2.49 -4.53 14.64
CA THR A 75 -3.92 -4.85 14.79
C THR A 75 -4.70 -4.75 13.46
N CYS A 76 -4.06 -5.10 12.34
CA CYS A 76 -4.68 -5.06 11.01
C CYS A 76 -5.48 -6.32 10.67
N ASN A 77 -6.58 -6.14 9.93
CA ASN A 77 -7.26 -7.23 9.25
C ASN A 77 -6.68 -7.34 7.83
N MET A 78 -5.81 -8.33 7.62
CA MET A 78 -5.06 -8.53 6.37
C MET A 78 -5.90 -9.13 5.23
N GLY A 79 -7.23 -9.17 5.36
CA GLY A 79 -8.16 -9.73 4.39
C GLY A 79 -8.77 -11.05 4.85
N VAL A 80 -9.70 -11.56 4.05
CA VAL A 80 -10.40 -12.82 4.31
C VAL A 80 -10.26 -13.71 3.09
N ALA A 81 -9.70 -14.90 3.30
CA ALA A 81 -9.64 -15.97 2.32
C ALA A 81 -9.86 -17.31 3.03
N GLU A 82 -10.51 -18.26 2.36
CA GLU A 82 -10.70 -19.62 2.90
C GLU A 82 -9.36 -20.30 3.21
N ASN A 83 -8.37 -20.06 2.35
CA ASN A 83 -6.98 -20.44 2.54
C ASN A 83 -6.11 -19.17 2.58
N PRO A 84 -5.53 -18.77 3.73
CA PRO A 84 -4.67 -17.60 3.85
C PRO A 84 -3.53 -17.53 2.83
N LYS A 85 -3.02 -18.69 2.40
CA LYS A 85 -1.94 -18.79 1.41
C LYS A 85 -2.31 -18.24 0.04
N THR A 86 -3.60 -18.05 -0.27
CA THR A 86 -4.01 -17.40 -1.52
C THR A 86 -3.72 -15.90 -1.54
N LEU A 87 -3.47 -15.30 -0.37
CA LEU A 87 -3.08 -13.90 -0.24
C LEU A 87 -1.56 -13.73 -0.15
N LEU A 88 -0.78 -14.80 -0.15
CA LEU A 88 0.67 -14.77 0.02
C LEU A 88 1.33 -15.26 -1.27
N LEU A 89 2.17 -14.41 -1.88
CA LEU A 89 2.81 -14.70 -3.15
C LEU A 89 4.32 -14.78 -2.98
N ASP A 90 4.89 -15.95 -3.25
CA ASP A 90 6.33 -16.17 -3.26
C ASP A 90 6.97 -15.60 -4.54
N PRO A 91 7.96 -14.70 -4.43
CA PRO A 91 8.71 -14.26 -5.59
C PRO A 91 9.54 -15.40 -6.17
N ARG A 92 9.65 -15.45 -7.51
CA ARG A 92 10.36 -16.52 -8.24
C ARG A 92 11.71 -16.09 -8.82
N GLY A 93 12.11 -14.85 -8.60
CA GLY A 93 13.39 -14.30 -9.04
C GLY A 93 13.90 -13.27 -8.04
N ASP A 94 15.04 -12.65 -8.36
CA ASP A 94 15.77 -11.75 -7.46
C ASP A 94 15.10 -10.36 -7.32
N MET A 95 14.10 -10.08 -8.15
CA MET A 95 13.32 -8.83 -8.16
C MET A 95 11.84 -9.16 -8.37
N ILE A 96 10.98 -8.35 -7.74
CA ILE A 96 9.53 -8.38 -7.94
C ILE A 96 9.13 -7.18 -8.78
N ALA A 97 8.50 -7.43 -9.93
CA ALA A 97 8.01 -6.39 -10.83
C ALA A 97 6.47 -6.31 -10.80
N GLY A 98 5.91 -5.12 -11.00
CA GLY A 98 4.46 -4.91 -11.11
C GLY A 98 3.70 -4.93 -9.77
N VAL A 99 4.40 -4.66 -8.67
CA VAL A 99 3.83 -4.65 -7.31
C VAL A 99 3.84 -3.25 -6.71
N VAL A 100 3.02 -3.02 -5.70
CA VAL A 100 3.03 -1.78 -4.92
C VAL A 100 4.01 -1.94 -3.76
N GLY A 101 5.19 -1.32 -3.90
CA GLY A 101 6.22 -1.34 -2.86
C GLY A 101 5.88 -0.40 -1.71
N MET A 102 5.95 -0.90 -0.47
CA MET A 102 5.73 -0.15 0.75
C MET A 102 6.96 -0.25 1.67
N ALA A 103 7.64 0.86 1.91
CA ALA A 103 8.79 0.96 2.80
C ALA A 103 8.52 1.93 3.97
N ASN A 104 9.08 1.64 5.15
CA ASN A 104 8.96 2.49 6.34
C ASN A 104 7.52 2.95 6.64
N CYS A 105 6.52 2.14 6.29
CA CYS A 105 5.11 2.48 6.45
C CYS A 105 4.54 1.88 7.74
N ARG A 106 3.53 2.52 8.31
CA ARG A 106 2.83 1.99 9.49
C ARG A 106 1.35 1.85 9.20
N PHE A 107 0.81 0.64 9.37
CA PHE A 107 -0.62 0.39 9.29
C PHE A 107 -1.15 0.06 10.68
N VAL A 108 -2.19 0.76 11.12
CA VAL A 108 -2.73 0.67 12.48
C VAL A 108 -4.23 0.48 12.39
N ARG A 109 -4.74 -0.67 12.85
CA ARG A 109 -6.18 -1.01 12.81
C ARG A 109 -6.79 -0.91 11.41
N CYS A 110 -5.97 -1.01 10.36
CA CYS A 110 -6.45 -1.00 8.98
C CYS A 110 -7.09 -2.33 8.57
N ARG A 111 -7.96 -2.29 7.57
CA ARG A 111 -8.49 -3.48 6.89
C ARG A 111 -8.03 -3.50 5.44
N PHE A 112 -7.64 -4.67 4.94
CA PHE A 112 -7.21 -4.88 3.56
C PHE A 112 -8.28 -5.64 2.77
N VAL A 113 -8.60 -5.19 1.56
CA VAL A 113 -9.59 -5.81 0.68
C VAL A 113 -9.03 -5.91 -0.74
N GLN A 114 -9.08 -7.12 -1.33
CA GLN A 114 -8.50 -7.42 -2.65
C GLN A 114 -6.99 -7.10 -2.76
N VAL A 115 -6.26 -7.24 -1.65
CA VAL A 115 -4.81 -7.08 -1.61
C VAL A 115 -4.16 -8.43 -1.30
N ALA A 116 -3.22 -8.85 -2.14
CA ALA A 116 -2.28 -9.92 -1.82
C ALA A 116 -0.95 -9.32 -1.36
N PHE A 117 -0.13 -10.10 -0.67
CA PHE A 117 1.13 -9.69 -0.07
C PHE A 117 2.29 -10.51 -0.64
N THR A 118 3.42 -9.87 -0.83
CA THR A 118 4.70 -10.49 -1.19
C THR A 118 5.84 -9.79 -0.43
N GLY A 119 6.98 -10.43 -0.28
CA GLY A 119 8.10 -9.90 0.49
C GLY A 119 9.10 -10.96 0.91
N LYS A 120 9.90 -10.64 1.95
CA LYS A 120 10.80 -11.61 2.58
C LYS A 120 9.99 -12.75 3.22
N ARG A 121 10.53 -13.97 3.21
CA ARG A 121 9.81 -15.16 3.70
C ARG A 121 9.36 -15.00 5.16
N GLU A 122 10.25 -14.51 6.03
CA GLU A 122 9.91 -14.33 7.45
C GLU A 122 8.68 -13.43 7.63
N MET A 123 8.56 -12.38 6.82
CA MET A 123 7.45 -11.46 6.85
C MET A 123 6.15 -12.07 6.32
N LEU A 124 6.23 -12.94 5.31
CA LEU A 124 5.05 -13.69 4.82
C LEU A 124 4.55 -14.67 5.88
N ASP A 125 5.45 -15.33 6.60
CA ASP A 125 5.11 -16.22 7.71
C ASP A 125 4.40 -15.45 8.85
N ASP A 126 4.85 -14.23 9.18
CA ASP A 126 4.19 -13.36 10.16
C ASP A 126 2.77 -12.95 9.71
N ILE A 127 2.60 -12.62 8.42
CA ILE A 127 1.28 -12.29 7.85
C ILE A 127 0.37 -13.52 7.87
N GLU A 128 0.88 -14.72 7.53
CA GLU A 128 0.12 -15.97 7.61
C GLU A 128 -0.43 -16.19 9.03
N ASN A 129 0.43 -16.03 10.04
CA ASN A 129 0.05 -16.15 11.45
C ASN A 129 -1.02 -15.13 11.85
N GLY A 130 -0.89 -13.88 11.39
CA GLY A 130 -1.89 -12.83 11.61
C GLY A 130 -3.26 -13.16 11.01
N LEU A 131 -3.28 -13.68 9.77
CA LEU A 131 -4.50 -14.12 9.08
C LEU A 131 -5.19 -15.27 9.83
N LEU A 132 -4.42 -16.25 10.31
CA LEU A 132 -4.95 -17.37 11.09
C LEU A 132 -5.52 -16.92 12.45
N ALA A 133 -4.84 -16.01 13.16
CA ALA A 133 -5.29 -15.47 14.44
C ALA A 133 -6.60 -14.67 14.31
N ALA A 134 -6.75 -13.88 13.24
CA ALA A 134 -7.98 -13.13 12.96
C ALA A 134 -9.18 -14.07 12.75
N ARG A 135 -8.98 -15.22 12.07
CA ARG A 135 -10.01 -16.25 11.90
C ARG A 135 -10.40 -16.91 13.23
N GLY A 136 -9.42 -17.23 14.08
CA GLY A 136 -9.68 -17.82 15.40
C GLY A 136 -10.60 -16.96 16.26
N LYS A 137 -10.51 -15.63 16.15
CA LYS A 137 -11.42 -14.69 16.83
C LYS A 137 -12.80 -14.59 16.17
N ALA A 138 -12.88 -14.68 14.85
CA ALA A 138 -14.15 -14.61 14.11
C ALA A 138 -15.04 -15.85 14.27
N VAL A 139 -14.47 -17.02 14.59
CA VAL A 139 -15.23 -18.27 14.87
C VAL A 139 -15.78 -18.30 16.31
N GLN A 140 -15.25 -17.46 17.20
CA GLN A 140 -15.62 -17.44 18.63
C GLN A 140 -16.58 -16.29 19.01
N ALA A 141 -16.99 -15.47 18.04
CA ALA A 141 -17.94 -14.37 18.20
C ALA A 141 -19.28 -14.72 17.55
#